data_AF-A0A836SBP0-F1
#
_entry.id   AF-A0A836SBP0-F1
#
_cell.length_a   1.000
_cell.length_b   1.000
_cell.length_c   1.000
_cell.angle_alpha   90.00
_cell.angle_beta   90.00
_cell.angle_gamma   90.00
#
_symmetry.space_group_name_H-M   'P 1'
#
loop_
_entity.id
_entity.type
_entity.pdbx_description
1 polymer ?
#
loop_
_entity_poly.entity_id
_entity_poly.type
_entity_poly.pdbx_seq_one_letter_code
_entity_poly.pdbx_strand_id
1 'polypeptide(L)'
;MSSCSRSSTGARRVVLDVPYGRGCVRLPLPCEPDLLLPGEGSEVDPEGALTEAVGHPLDTPSLSELAEGRKEVAIVVDDDTRPPYARTLLPPLLNLLRENGV
;
A
#
# COMPACT_ATOMS: atom_id res chain seq x y z
N MET A 1 -0.37 -51.05 32.19
CA MET A 1 -1.84 -51.14 32.01
C MET A 1 -2.49 -50.21 33.02
N SER A 2 -3.67 -49.69 32.70
CA SER A 2 -4.39 -48.54 33.30
C SER A 2 -4.22 -47.25 32.53
N SER A 3 -4.96 -47.27 31.41
CA SER A 3 -5.45 -46.18 30.58
C SER A 3 -5.99 -45.00 31.38
N CYS A 4 -5.52 -43.80 31.02
CA CYS A 4 -6.32 -42.58 31.14
C CYS A 4 -6.55 -42.03 29.72
N SER A 5 -7.81 -41.77 29.44
CA SER A 5 -8.46 -41.66 28.13
C SER A 5 -8.07 -40.41 27.34
N ARG A 6 -7.86 -40.57 26.03
CA ARG A 6 -7.83 -39.47 25.06
C ARG A 6 -9.25 -38.89 24.93
N SER A 7 -9.47 -37.69 25.48
CA SER A 7 -10.56 -36.81 25.05
C SER A 7 -9.97 -35.82 24.04
N SER A 8 -10.06 -36.20 22.77
CA SER A 8 -9.67 -35.39 21.62
C SER A 8 -10.73 -34.32 21.34
N THR A 9 -10.46 -33.06 21.67
CA THR A 9 -10.76 -31.84 20.88
C THR A 9 -10.11 -30.65 21.60
N GLY A 10 -8.78 -30.54 21.53
CA GLY A 10 -8.07 -29.37 22.04
C GLY A 10 -8.08 -28.27 20.98
N ALA A 11 -9.08 -27.38 21.00
CA ALA A 11 -9.10 -26.23 20.11
C ALA A 11 -7.84 -25.38 20.38
N ARG A 12 -6.99 -25.21 19.37
CA ARG A 12 -5.79 -24.39 19.47
C ARG A 12 -6.23 -22.94 19.64
N ARG A 13 -5.97 -22.35 20.81
CA ARG A 13 -6.20 -20.93 21.03
C ARG A 13 -5.27 -20.12 20.14
N VAL A 14 -5.82 -19.09 19.49
CA VAL A 14 -5.10 -18.15 18.63
C VAL A 14 -5.26 -16.76 19.20
N VAL A 15 -4.28 -15.89 19.01
CA VAL A 15 -4.39 -14.47 19.35
C VAL A 15 -4.16 -13.67 18.07
N LEU A 16 -5.11 -12.80 17.73
CA LEU A 16 -5.01 -11.92 16.58
C LEU A 16 -4.71 -10.49 17.02
N ASP A 17 -3.85 -9.79 16.28
CA ASP A 17 -3.63 -8.35 16.45
C ASP A 17 -4.61 -7.58 15.56
N VAL A 18 -5.52 -6.84 16.20
CA VAL A 18 -6.52 -6.04 15.50
C VAL A 18 -6.13 -4.56 15.62
N PRO A 19 -5.91 -3.83 14.51
CA PRO A 19 -5.60 -2.41 14.56
C PRO A 19 -6.66 -1.61 15.33
N TYR A 20 -6.21 -0.78 16.27
CA TYR A 20 -7.07 0.07 17.09
C TYR A 20 -6.31 1.35 17.51
N GLY A 21 -6.78 2.50 17.02
CA GLY A 21 -6.11 3.78 17.27
C GLY A 21 -4.70 3.81 16.67
N ARG A 22 -3.68 4.00 17.52
CA ARG A 22 -2.26 4.07 17.11
C ARG A 22 -1.51 2.74 17.25
N GLY A 23 -2.20 1.64 17.56
CA GLY A 23 -1.60 0.34 17.79
C GLY A 23 -2.56 -0.80 17.49
N CYS A 24 -2.44 -1.88 18.24
CA CYS A 24 -3.30 -3.06 18.10
C CYS A 24 -3.88 -3.50 19.45
N VAL A 25 -5.07 -4.10 19.39
CA VAL A 25 -5.65 -4.88 20.49
C VAL A 25 -5.40 -6.36 20.20
N ARG A 26 -4.88 -7.08 21.19
CA ARG A 26 -4.73 -8.54 21.15
C ARG A 26 -6.06 -9.21 21.44
N LEU A 27 -6.64 -9.87 20.45
CA LEU A 27 -7.91 -10.57 20.53
C LEU A 27 -7.68 -12.09 20.67
N PRO A 28 -7.80 -12.67 21.88
CA PRO A 28 -7.71 -14.10 22.06
C PRO A 28 -8.98 -14.80 21.56
N LEU A 29 -8.81 -15.81 20.71
CA LEU A 29 -9.88 -16.62 20.14
C LEU A 29 -9.79 -18.07 20.65
N PRO A 30 -10.93 -18.73 20.87
CA PRO A 30 -10.96 -20.10 21.39
C PRO A 30 -10.47 -21.13 20.37
N CYS A 31 -10.51 -20.81 19.08
CA CYS A 31 -10.05 -21.65 17.97
C CYS A 31 -9.57 -20.78 16.79
N GLU A 32 -8.92 -21.39 15.80
CA GLU A 32 -8.61 -20.75 14.52
C GLU A 32 -9.91 -20.32 13.81
N PRO A 33 -10.06 -19.02 13.45
CA PRO A 33 -11.21 -18.54 12.68
C PRO A 33 -10.99 -18.65 11.17
N ASP A 34 -12.07 -18.61 10.40
CA ASP A 34 -11.99 -18.27 8.98
C ASP A 34 -11.62 -16.78 8.84
N LEU A 35 -10.49 -16.49 8.21
CA LEU A 35 -9.93 -15.14 8.13
C LEU A 35 -10.00 -14.61 6.70
N LEU A 36 -10.58 -13.42 6.54
CA LEU A 36 -10.56 -12.67 5.29
C LEU A 36 -9.55 -11.53 5.42
N LEU A 37 -8.40 -11.68 4.76
CA LEU A 37 -7.36 -10.66 4.67
C LEU A 37 -7.29 -10.10 3.24
N PRO A 38 -6.79 -8.87 3.07
CA PRO A 38 -6.33 -8.40 1.76
C PRO A 38 -5.31 -9.40 1.19
N GLY A 39 -5.33 -9.58 -0.14
CA GLY A 39 -4.29 -10.34 -0.81
C GLY A 39 -2.92 -9.72 -0.59
N GLU A 40 -1.88 -10.54 -0.60
CA GLU A 40 -0.50 -10.04 -0.56
C GLU A 40 -0.23 -9.25 -1.84
N GLY A 41 0.17 -7.98 -1.69
CA GLY A 41 0.68 -7.18 -2.78
C GLY A 41 2.14 -7.51 -3.04
N SER A 42 2.61 -7.29 -4.26
CA SER A 42 4.05 -7.32 -4.55
C SER A 42 4.74 -6.13 -3.86
N GLU A 43 5.99 -6.32 -3.44
CA GLU A 43 6.84 -5.18 -3.11
C GLU A 43 7.06 -4.35 -4.37
N VAL A 44 6.86 -3.04 -4.26
CA VAL A 44 7.01 -2.09 -5.37
C VAL A 44 7.98 -1.01 -4.92
N ASP A 45 8.95 -0.69 -5.77
CA ASP A 45 9.71 0.56 -5.68
C ASP A 45 8.81 1.71 -6.15
N PRO A 46 8.34 2.60 -5.25
CA PRO A 46 7.37 3.62 -5.64
C PRO A 46 7.91 4.61 -6.66
N GLU A 47 9.21 4.92 -6.61
CA GLU A 47 9.84 5.89 -7.51
C GLU A 47 10.05 5.29 -8.91
N GLY A 48 10.56 4.06 -8.98
CA GLY A 48 10.67 3.31 -10.22
C GLY A 48 9.32 3.09 -10.90
N ALA A 49 8.30 2.66 -10.14
CA ALA A 49 6.95 2.45 -10.66
C ALA A 49 6.30 3.74 -11.17
N LEU A 50 6.50 4.87 -10.49
CA LEU A 50 6.03 6.17 -10.96
C LEU A 50 6.71 6.53 -12.29
N THR A 51 8.03 6.40 -12.35
CA THR A 51 8.84 6.73 -13.54
C THR A 51 8.39 5.92 -14.75
N GLU A 52 8.16 4.62 -14.55
CA GLU A 52 7.61 3.74 -15.58
C GLU A 52 6.23 4.22 -16.05
N ALA A 53 5.32 4.49 -15.11
CA ALA A 53 3.94 4.85 -15.40
C ALA A 53 3.80 6.19 -16.15
N VAL A 54 4.59 7.20 -15.80
CA VAL A 54 4.53 8.52 -16.47
C VAL A 54 5.25 8.54 -17.83
N GLY A 55 6.20 7.62 -18.03
CA GLY A 55 6.89 7.42 -19.30
C GLY A 55 6.13 6.53 -20.29
N HIS A 56 5.32 5.59 -19.78
CA HIS A 56 4.54 4.64 -20.57
C HIS A 56 3.05 4.68 -20.16
N PRO A 57 2.37 5.82 -20.37
CA PRO A 57 0.98 5.96 -19.95
C PRO A 57 0.03 5.10 -20.80
N LEU A 58 -1.17 4.89 -20.28
CA LEU A 58 -2.25 4.23 -21.00
C LEU A 58 -3.01 5.25 -21.86
N ASP A 59 -3.01 5.06 -23.17
CA ASP A 59 -3.83 5.78 -24.16
C ASP A 59 -3.72 7.33 -24.12
N THR A 60 -2.60 7.87 -23.63
CA THR A 60 -2.29 9.31 -23.64
C THR A 60 -0.83 9.56 -24.01
N PRO A 61 -0.43 10.80 -24.34
CA PRO A 61 0.99 11.15 -24.40
C PRO A 61 1.65 11.02 -23.02
N SER A 62 2.97 10.80 -23.03
CA SER A 62 3.81 10.80 -21.83
C SER A 62 3.78 12.15 -21.13
N LEU A 63 4.13 12.16 -19.84
CA LEU A 63 4.15 13.41 -19.07
C LEU A 63 5.16 14.42 -19.63
N SER A 64 6.29 13.96 -20.18
CA SER A 64 7.27 14.82 -20.86
C SER A 64 6.71 15.50 -22.10
N GLU A 65 5.95 14.77 -22.93
CA GLU A 65 5.30 15.34 -24.12
C GLU A 65 4.21 16.35 -23.73
N LEU A 66 3.49 16.12 -22.63
CA LEU A 66 2.49 17.07 -22.13
C LEU A 66 3.12 18.34 -21.54
N ALA A 67 4.30 18.21 -20.93
CA ALA A 67 5.05 19.29 -20.30
C ALA A 67 5.75 20.20 -21.32
N GLU A 68 6.05 19.71 -22.52
CA GLU A 68 6.76 20.48 -23.53
C GLU A 68 6.06 21.81 -23.86
N GLY A 69 6.81 22.91 -23.74
CA GLY A 69 6.33 24.27 -24.01
C GLY A 69 5.32 24.81 -22.98
N ARG A 70 5.05 24.10 -21.88
CA ARG A 70 4.25 24.61 -20.76
C ARG A 70 5.11 25.48 -19.85
N LYS A 71 4.49 26.52 -19.28
CA LYS A 71 5.15 27.45 -18.35
C LYS A 71 4.70 27.29 -16.91
N GLU A 72 3.52 26.69 -16.73
CA GLU A 72 2.86 26.52 -15.45
C GLU A 72 2.09 25.21 -15.49
N VAL A 73 2.09 24.49 -14.38
CA VAL A 73 1.29 23.28 -14.16
C VAL A 73 0.67 23.33 -12.78
N ALA A 74 -0.49 22.69 -12.64
CA ALA A 74 -1.11 22.43 -11.35
C ALA A 74 -1.05 20.93 -11.07
N ILE A 75 -0.54 20.55 -9.90
CA ILE A 75 -0.52 19.16 -9.43
C ILE A 75 -1.57 19.05 -8.33
N VAL A 76 -2.58 18.21 -8.56
CA VAL A 76 -3.59 17.90 -7.54
C VAL A 76 -3.08 16.74 -6.70
N VAL A 77 -3.07 16.93 -5.38
CA VAL A 77 -2.62 15.92 -4.42
C VAL A 77 -3.72 15.64 -3.41
N ASP A 78 -3.70 14.44 -2.85
CA ASP A 78 -4.61 14.06 -1.77
C ASP A 78 -4.39 14.90 -0.50
N ASP A 79 -5.43 15.00 0.32
CA ASP A 79 -5.36 15.60 1.65
C ASP A 79 -4.72 14.67 2.70
N ASP A 80 -4.65 15.15 3.95
CA ASP A 80 -4.03 14.40 5.05
C ASP A 80 -4.87 13.22 5.57
N THR A 81 -6.11 13.07 5.07
CA THR A 81 -6.97 11.92 5.39
C THR A 81 -6.65 10.69 4.55
N ARG A 82 -5.77 10.84 3.54
CA ARG A 82 -5.26 9.75 2.70
C ARG A 82 -3.84 9.34 3.14
N PRO A 83 -3.40 8.11 2.79
CA PRO A 83 -2.03 7.71 3.05
C PRO A 83 -1.04 8.67 2.35
N PRO A 84 0.09 9.00 2.99
CA PRO A 84 0.94 10.14 2.59
C PRO A 84 1.88 9.84 1.41
N TYR A 85 1.40 9.17 0.36
CA TYR A 85 2.19 8.76 -0.81
C TYR A 85 2.83 9.94 -1.55
N ALA A 86 2.19 11.11 -1.52
CA ALA A 86 2.69 12.31 -2.17
C ALA A 86 4.11 12.69 -1.73
N ARG A 87 4.51 12.39 -0.48
CA ARG A 87 5.87 12.68 0.02
C ARG A 87 6.94 11.91 -0.75
N THR A 88 6.62 10.70 -1.18
CA THR A 88 7.52 9.83 -1.95
C THR A 88 7.42 10.12 -3.45
N LEU A 89 6.22 10.41 -3.97
CA LEU A 89 5.98 10.52 -5.41
C LEU A 89 6.23 11.93 -5.98
N LEU A 90 6.02 13.00 -5.21
CA LEU A 90 6.18 14.36 -5.71
C LEU A 90 7.63 14.73 -6.09
N PRO A 91 8.67 14.38 -5.31
CA PRO A 91 10.03 14.75 -5.67
C PRO A 91 10.48 14.30 -7.07
N PRO A 92 10.37 13.01 -7.45
CA PRO A 92 10.71 12.57 -8.80
C PRO A 92 9.81 13.18 -9.88
N LEU A 93 8.50 13.34 -9.61
CA LEU A 93 7.56 13.97 -10.55
C LEU A 93 7.95 15.43 -10.86
N LEU A 94 8.31 16.20 -9.83
CA LEU A 94 8.74 17.59 -9.97
C LEU A 94 10.07 17.70 -10.72
N ASN A 95 10.99 16.75 -10.53
CA ASN A 95 12.25 16.72 -11.29
C ASN A 95 11.98 16.50 -12.77
N LEU A 96 11.13 15.53 -13.12
CA LEU A 96 10.72 15.26 -14.51
C LEU A 96 10.10 16.51 -15.15
N LEU A 97 9.17 17.19 -14.46
CA LEU A 97 8.53 18.39 -14.99
C LEU A 97 9.54 19.52 -15.25
N ARG A 98 10.47 19.77 -14.32
CA ARG A 98 11.54 20.78 -14.46
C ARG A 98 12.48 20.48 -15.61
N GLU A 99 12.87 19.21 -15.77
CA GLU A 99 13.74 18.77 -16.87
C GLU A 99 13.06 18.96 -18.24
N ASN A 100 11.73 18.98 -18.27
CA ASN A 100 10.92 19.20 -19.48
C ASN A 100 10.39 20.63 -19.61
N GLY A 101 10.95 21.59 -18.85
CA GLY A 101 10.77 23.03 -19.09
C GLY A 101 9.65 23.71 -18.31
N VAL A 102 9.08 23.04 -17.32
CA VAL A 102 8.07 23.59 -16.40
C VAL A 102 8.69 24.22 -15.16
#